data_AF-A0A4Q3H6R5-F1
#
_entry.id   AF-A0A4Q3H6R5-F1
#
_cell.length_a   1.000
_cell.length_b   1.000
_cell.length_c   1.000
_cell.angle_alpha   90.00
_cell.angle_beta   90.00
_cell.angle_gamma   90.00
#
_symmetry.space_group_name_H-M   'P 1'
#
loop_
_entity.id
_entity.type
_entity.pdbx_description
1 polymer ?
#
loop_
_entity_poly.entity_id
_entity_poly.type
_entity_poly.pdbx_seq_one_letter_code
_entity_poly.pdbx_strand_id
1 'polypeptide(L)'
;MKKATATLTTTLGLVLGSLHAQTVPPFLNYQGKVTDSAGVGLGTGTPVNRLVIFRVFDAPTGGNRLWSEQHTVTISNGEFSVLLGNGTNASYNGATEAPTKTTTPLDTVFTSAGILRYVEIVVDNGDGTLNATDAPITPRQQI
;
A
#
# COMPACT_ATOMS: atom_id res chain seq x y z
N MET A 1 12.36 32.02 -70.03
CA MET A 1 11.14 32.37 -69.25
C MET A 1 10.31 31.08 -69.17
N LYS A 2 9.94 30.44 -68.06
CA LYS A 2 9.98 30.66 -66.60
C LYS A 2 10.14 29.26 -65.96
N LYS A 3 10.98 29.10 -64.93
CA LYS A 3 11.00 27.88 -64.10
C LYS A 3 9.82 27.97 -63.13
N ALA A 4 8.93 26.99 -63.14
CA ALA A 4 7.84 26.88 -62.18
C ALA A 4 8.34 26.08 -60.97
N THR A 5 8.49 26.76 -59.83
CA THR A 5 8.82 26.14 -58.54
C THR A 5 7.53 25.90 -57.76
N ALA A 6 7.48 24.72 -57.14
CA ALA A 6 6.38 24.11 -56.40
C ALA A 6 6.03 24.80 -55.08
N THR A 7 4.83 24.48 -54.56
CA THR A 7 4.65 24.28 -53.11
C THR A 7 3.54 23.24 -52.87
N LEU A 8 3.90 22.07 -52.32
CA LEU A 8 2.95 21.10 -51.78
C LEU A 8 2.97 21.22 -50.26
N THR A 9 1.92 21.80 -49.69
CA THR A 9 1.78 22.00 -48.25
C THR A 9 1.24 20.73 -47.61
N THR A 10 2.10 19.94 -46.97
CA THR A 10 1.67 18.78 -46.19
C THR A 10 1.27 19.24 -44.78
N THR A 11 -0.02 19.31 -44.49
CA THR A 11 -0.53 19.63 -43.16
C THR A 11 -0.43 18.38 -42.27
N LEU A 12 0.50 18.38 -41.32
CA LEU A 12 0.62 17.35 -40.28
C LEU A 12 -0.50 17.52 -39.26
N GLY A 13 -1.51 16.65 -39.29
CA GLY A 13 -2.58 16.62 -38.28
C GLY A 13 -2.04 16.13 -36.94
N LEU A 14 -1.92 17.03 -35.96
CA LEU A 14 -1.70 16.67 -34.56
C LEU A 14 -2.96 15.94 -34.05
N VAL A 15 -2.88 14.63 -33.89
CA VAL A 15 -3.87 13.89 -33.11
C VAL A 15 -3.65 14.28 -31.66
N LEU A 16 -4.48 15.19 -31.14
CA LEU A 16 -4.56 15.52 -29.73
C LEU A 16 -5.08 14.27 -29.00
N GLY A 17 -4.18 13.36 -28.63
CA GLY A 17 -4.52 12.25 -27.76
C GLY A 17 -5.00 12.80 -26.41
N SER A 18 -6.22 12.47 -26.01
CA SER A 18 -6.73 12.82 -24.70
C SER A 18 -5.80 12.26 -23.62
N LEU A 19 -5.26 13.14 -22.78
CA LEU A 19 -4.63 12.74 -21.52
C LEU A 19 -5.75 12.20 -20.63
N HIS A 20 -5.89 10.88 -20.54
CA HIS A 20 -6.75 10.27 -19.53
C HIS A 20 -6.07 10.45 -18.17
N ALA A 21 -6.68 11.26 -17.30
CA ALA A 21 -6.32 11.28 -15.89
C ALA A 21 -6.64 9.90 -15.30
N GLN A 22 -5.62 9.09 -15.05
CA GLN A 22 -5.80 7.83 -14.33
C GLN A 22 -6.05 8.16 -12.87
N THR A 23 -7.24 7.83 -12.37
CA THR A 23 -7.55 7.98 -10.94
C THR A 23 -6.96 6.81 -10.17
N VAL A 24 -6.33 7.10 -9.03
CA VAL A 24 -5.86 6.06 -8.11
C VAL A 24 -7.08 5.44 -7.42
N PRO A 25 -7.24 4.11 -7.39
CA PRO A 25 -8.31 3.47 -6.64
C PRO A 25 -8.21 3.75 -5.13
N PRO A 26 -9.32 4.01 -4.44
CA PRO A 26 -9.33 4.27 -2.99
C PRO A 26 -9.00 3.03 -2.14
N PHE A 27 -9.00 1.84 -2.74
CA PHE A 27 -8.78 0.57 -2.06
C PHE A 27 -7.73 -0.27 -2.80
N LEU A 28 -6.99 -1.08 -2.04
CA LEU A 28 -5.96 -1.97 -2.57
C LEU A 28 -6.11 -3.36 -1.96
N ASN A 29 -6.26 -4.40 -2.79
CA ASN A 29 -6.16 -5.77 -2.31
C ASN A 29 -4.71 -6.05 -1.93
N TYR A 30 -4.48 -6.48 -0.70
CA TYR A 30 -3.17 -6.86 -0.20
C TYR A 30 -3.21 -8.28 0.33
N GLN A 31 -2.24 -9.09 -0.10
CA GLN A 31 -2.08 -10.48 0.33
C GLN A 31 -0.68 -10.67 0.87
N GLY A 32 -0.57 -11.48 1.91
CA GLY A 32 0.70 -11.74 2.56
C GLY A 32 0.75 -13.10 3.23
N LYS A 33 1.96 -13.47 3.64
CA LYS A 33 2.22 -14.66 4.44
C LYS A 33 2.98 -14.27 5.71
N VAL A 34 2.53 -14.77 6.85
CA VAL A 34 3.15 -14.56 8.16
C VAL A 34 3.50 -15.91 8.77
N THR A 35 4.72 -16.01 9.27
CA THR A 35 5.22 -17.19 9.99
C THR A 35 5.58 -16.82 11.42
N ASP A 36 5.60 -17.82 12.29
CA ASP A 36 6.25 -17.70 13.60
C ASP A 36 7.79 -17.74 13.49
N SER A 37 8.46 -17.72 14.64
CA SER A 37 9.92 -17.77 14.74
C SER A 37 10.54 -19.10 14.30
N ALA A 38 9.75 -20.18 14.21
CA ALA A 38 10.18 -21.47 13.66
C ALA A 38 9.94 -21.57 12.15
N GLY A 39 9.40 -20.52 11.51
CA GLY A 39 9.06 -20.49 10.10
C GLY A 39 7.75 -21.22 9.76
N VAL A 40 6.97 -21.60 10.78
CA VAL A 40 5.65 -22.23 10.59
C VAL A 40 4.61 -21.15 10.33
N GLY A 41 3.76 -21.35 9.33
CA GLY A 41 2.69 -20.39 9.02
C GLY A 41 1.75 -20.22 10.21
N LEU A 42 1.45 -18.97 10.59
CA LEU A 42 0.48 -18.71 11.66
C LEU A 42 -0.89 -19.30 11.31
N GLY A 43 -1.56 -19.92 12.28
CA GLY A 43 -2.83 -20.59 12.04
C GLY A 43 -2.73 -21.86 11.19
N THR A 44 -1.57 -22.54 11.21
CA THR A 44 -1.45 -23.90 10.67
C THR A 44 -2.34 -24.86 11.46
N GLY A 45 -3.15 -25.65 10.75
CA GLY A 45 -4.12 -26.59 11.34
C GLY A 45 -5.45 -25.93 11.75
N THR A 46 -5.39 -24.81 12.46
CA THR A 46 -6.58 -24.03 12.86
C THR A 46 -6.35 -22.55 12.59
N PRO A 47 -7.19 -21.87 11.78
CA PRO A 47 -7.06 -20.44 11.53
C PRO A 47 -7.10 -19.62 12.83
N VAL A 48 -6.34 -18.53 12.85
CA VAL A 48 -6.28 -17.61 13.98
C VAL A 48 -6.63 -16.19 13.55
N ASN A 49 -7.24 -15.42 14.46
CA ASN A 49 -7.43 -13.99 14.25
C ASN A 49 -6.29 -13.22 14.91
N ARG A 50 -5.77 -12.19 14.23
CA ARG A 50 -4.77 -11.26 14.75
C ARG A 50 -5.15 -9.83 14.43
N LEU A 51 -4.81 -8.91 15.32
CA LEU A 51 -4.74 -7.52 14.94
C LEU A 51 -3.51 -7.30 14.06
N VAL A 52 -3.69 -6.58 12.95
CA VAL A 52 -2.61 -6.28 12.02
C VAL A 52 -2.67 -4.81 11.65
N ILE A 53 -1.55 -4.11 11.82
CA ILE A 53 -1.36 -2.75 11.33
C ILE A 53 -0.66 -2.82 9.99
N PHE A 54 -1.17 -2.04 9.03
CA PHE A 54 -0.52 -1.76 7.76
C PHE A 54 -0.13 -0.28 7.74
N ARG A 55 1.09 0.00 7.32
CA ARG A 55 1.62 1.37 7.16
C ARG A 55 2.20 1.52 5.77
N VAL A 56 2.09 2.71 5.20
CA VAL A 56 2.80 3.07 3.97
C VAL A 56 3.89 4.09 4.30
N PHE A 57 5.09 3.84 3.81
CA PHE A 57 6.27 4.69 3.94
C PHE A 57 6.81 5.14 2.58
N ASP A 58 7.58 6.24 2.59
CA ASP A 58 8.31 6.77 1.43
C ASP A 58 9.69 6.13 1.20
N ALA A 59 10.14 5.27 2.12
CA ALA A 59 11.45 4.60 2.05
C ALA A 59 11.39 3.14 2.53
N PRO A 60 12.29 2.25 2.03
CA PRO A 60 12.32 0.84 2.42
C PRO A 60 12.74 0.62 3.88
N THR A 61 13.49 1.55 4.44
CA THR A 61 13.93 1.59 5.84
C THR A 61 13.96 3.05 6.31
N GLY A 62 13.53 3.34 7.54
CA GLY A 62 13.42 4.73 8.03
C GLY A 62 12.28 5.48 7.33
N GLY A 63 12.55 6.68 6.81
CA GLY A 63 11.57 7.47 6.06
C GLY A 63 10.38 7.98 6.88
N ASN A 64 9.43 8.61 6.19
CA ASN A 64 8.20 9.12 6.78
C ASN A 64 7.06 8.13 6.56
N ARG A 65 6.28 7.87 7.62
CA ARG A 65 4.99 7.20 7.50
C ARG A 65 4.01 8.18 6.86
N LEU A 66 3.38 7.76 5.76
CA LEU A 66 2.41 8.54 5.02
C LEU A 66 0.98 8.16 5.35
N TRP A 67 0.77 6.93 5.82
CA TRP A 67 -0.54 6.35 6.04
C TRP A 67 -0.47 5.16 7.00
N SER A 68 -1.56 4.92 7.72
CA SER A 68 -1.74 3.73 8.56
C SER A 68 -3.20 3.34 8.73
N GLU A 69 -3.45 2.04 8.85
CA GLU A 69 -4.72 1.49 9.29
C GLU A 69 -4.53 0.14 9.98
N GLN A 70 -5.56 -0.32 10.70
CA GLN A 70 -5.61 -1.60 11.39
C GLN A 70 -6.76 -2.46 10.88
N HIS A 71 -6.55 -3.78 10.90
CA HIS A 71 -7.55 -4.80 10.65
C HIS A 71 -7.50 -5.89 11.72
N THR A 72 -8.64 -6.53 11.95
CA THR A 72 -8.66 -7.89 12.53
C THR A 72 -8.60 -8.87 11.36
N VAL A 73 -7.50 -9.59 11.22
CA VAL A 73 -7.20 -10.45 10.08
C VAL A 73 -7.29 -11.91 10.49
N THR A 74 -8.06 -12.69 9.73
CA THR A 74 -8.04 -14.16 9.83
C THR A 74 -6.86 -14.68 9.01
N ILE A 75 -5.96 -15.42 9.66
CA ILE A 75 -4.76 -15.99 9.06
C ILE A 75 -4.89 -17.51 9.09
N SER A 76 -4.69 -18.16 7.94
CA SER A 76 -4.79 -19.61 7.77
C SER A 76 -3.54 -20.13 7.06
N ASN A 77 -2.82 -21.08 7.67
CA ASN A 77 -1.54 -21.60 7.16
C ASN A 77 -0.51 -20.50 6.82
N GLY A 78 -0.56 -19.40 7.56
CA GLY A 78 0.23 -18.19 7.39
C GLY A 78 -0.34 -17.20 6.38
N GLU A 79 -1.29 -17.57 5.53
CA GLU A 79 -1.80 -16.73 4.45
C GLU A 79 -2.98 -15.86 4.90
N PHE A 80 -3.06 -14.66 4.34
CA PHE A 80 -4.18 -13.76 4.54
C PHE A 80 -4.40 -12.84 3.33
N SER A 81 -5.60 -12.27 3.25
CA SER A 81 -5.96 -11.22 2.30
C SER A 81 -6.75 -10.13 3.01
N VAL A 82 -6.46 -8.86 2.72
CA VAL A 82 -7.21 -7.71 3.22
C VAL A 82 -7.49 -6.72 2.09
N LEU A 83 -8.57 -5.95 2.23
CA LEU A 83 -8.86 -4.80 1.39
C LEU A 83 -8.37 -3.55 2.11
N LEU A 84 -7.17 -3.08 1.75
CA LEU A 84 -6.60 -1.88 2.32
C LEU A 84 -7.42 -0.66 1.92
N GLY A 85 -7.51 0.32 2.83
CA GLY A 85 -8.43 1.44 2.68
C GLY A 85 -9.83 1.12 3.19
N ASN A 86 -10.06 -0.05 3.78
CA ASN A 86 -11.31 -0.44 4.47
C ASN A 86 -11.12 -0.79 5.96
N GLY A 87 -9.94 -0.50 6.54
CA GLY A 87 -9.65 -0.75 7.95
C GLY A 87 -10.13 0.38 8.88
N THR A 88 -9.73 0.28 10.15
CA THR A 88 -9.91 1.32 11.17
C THR A 88 -8.62 2.11 11.39
N ASN A 89 -8.68 3.21 12.13
CA ASN A 89 -7.48 3.94 12.50
C ASN A 89 -6.58 3.05 13.38
N ALA A 90 -5.30 2.96 13.01
CA ALA A 90 -4.33 2.16 13.75
C ALA A 90 -3.98 2.81 15.09
N SER A 91 -3.79 1.97 16.10
CA SER A 91 -3.21 2.37 17.39
C SER A 91 -2.06 1.43 17.73
N TYR A 92 -0.92 1.99 18.10
CA TYR A 92 0.27 1.24 18.48
C TYR A 92 0.83 1.81 19.78
N ASN A 93 1.13 0.93 20.74
CA ASN A 93 1.61 1.33 22.08
C ASN A 93 0.67 2.33 22.79
N GLY A 94 -0.64 2.09 22.69
CA GLY A 94 -1.68 2.91 23.33
C GLY A 94 -1.92 4.28 22.69
N ALA A 95 -1.24 4.61 21.59
CA ALA A 95 -1.42 5.87 20.87
C ALA A 95 -1.94 5.62 19.45
N THR A 96 -2.92 6.43 19.01
CA THR A 96 -3.37 6.43 17.61
C THR A 96 -2.22 6.88 16.71
N GLU A 97 -1.97 6.14 15.65
CA GLU A 97 -0.94 6.47 14.68
C GLU A 97 -1.32 7.72 13.87
N ALA A 98 -0.33 8.46 13.38
CA ALA A 98 -0.54 9.56 12.44
C ALA A 98 0.54 9.53 11.34
N PRO A 99 0.19 9.73 10.06
CA PRO A 99 -1.15 9.95 9.52
C PRO A 99 -2.04 8.69 9.55
N THR A 100 -3.35 8.88 9.73
CA THR A 100 -4.36 7.81 9.73
C THR A 100 -5.06 7.71 8.38
N LYS A 101 -5.67 6.56 8.09
CA LYS A 101 -6.63 6.37 6.99
C LYS A 101 -7.71 7.46 6.89
N THR A 102 -8.26 7.93 8.02
CA THR A 102 -9.30 8.97 8.00
C THR A 102 -8.76 10.34 7.61
N THR A 103 -7.55 10.68 8.07
CA THR A 103 -6.94 12.00 7.82
C THR A 103 -6.21 12.05 6.48
N THR A 104 -5.67 10.93 6.04
CA THR A 104 -4.99 10.74 4.75
C THR A 104 -5.57 9.48 4.12
N PRO A 105 -6.55 9.57 3.21
CA PRO A 105 -7.09 8.40 2.51
C PRO A 105 -6.00 7.70 1.67
N LEU A 106 -6.15 6.38 1.48
CA LEU A 106 -5.10 5.55 0.89
C LEU A 106 -4.70 5.97 -0.54
N ASP A 107 -5.66 6.32 -1.38
CA ASP A 107 -5.42 6.80 -2.75
C ASP A 107 -4.53 8.04 -2.79
N THR A 108 -4.66 8.93 -1.81
CA THR A 108 -3.92 10.20 -1.78
C THR A 108 -2.41 10.00 -1.67
N VAL A 109 -1.95 8.89 -1.07
CA VAL A 109 -0.53 8.60 -0.94
C VAL A 109 0.11 8.08 -2.24
N PHE A 110 -0.67 7.74 -3.27
CA PHE A 110 -0.18 7.25 -4.58
C PHE A 110 -0.41 8.22 -5.75
N THR A 111 -0.73 9.48 -5.48
CA THR A 111 -1.16 10.45 -6.50
C THR A 111 -0.12 10.85 -7.56
N SER A 112 1.16 10.55 -7.33
CA SER A 112 2.23 10.90 -8.26
C SER A 112 2.72 9.65 -9.01
N ALA A 113 2.78 9.71 -10.34
CA ALA A 113 3.27 8.59 -11.14
C ALA A 113 4.75 8.30 -10.84
N GLY A 114 5.11 7.01 -10.77
CA GLY A 114 6.49 6.56 -10.58
C GLY A 114 7.05 6.72 -9.16
N ILE A 115 6.23 7.13 -8.19
CA ILE A 115 6.65 7.15 -6.78
C ILE A 115 6.78 5.74 -6.23
N LEU A 116 7.80 5.52 -5.41
CA LEU A 116 7.95 4.29 -4.66
C LEU A 116 7.22 4.41 -3.32
N ARG A 117 6.53 3.34 -2.94
CA ARG A 117 5.89 3.20 -1.64
C ARG A 117 6.27 1.87 -1.03
N TYR A 118 6.31 1.84 0.29
CA TYR A 118 6.76 0.67 1.03
C TYR A 118 5.77 0.33 2.13
N VAL A 119 5.27 -0.91 2.13
CA VAL A 119 4.38 -1.42 3.18
C VAL A 119 5.20 -1.98 4.33
N GLU A 120 4.90 -1.50 5.53
CA GLU A 120 5.30 -2.11 6.78
C GLU A 120 4.09 -2.76 7.44
N ILE A 121 4.31 -3.92 8.04
CA ILE A 121 3.27 -4.70 8.70
C ILE A 121 3.70 -4.97 10.14
N VAL A 122 2.77 -4.80 11.07
CA VAL A 122 2.92 -5.27 12.45
C VAL A 122 1.79 -6.25 12.72
N VAL A 123 2.12 -7.43 13.24
CA VAL A 123 1.18 -8.49 13.56
C VAL A 123 1.20 -8.72 15.06
N ASP A 124 0.02 -8.68 15.68
CA ASP A 124 -0.17 -9.02 17.09
C ASP A 124 0.35 -10.43 17.41
N ASN A 125 1.09 -10.54 18.51
CA ASN A 125 1.59 -11.81 19.01
C ASN A 125 0.47 -12.75 19.53
N GLY A 126 -0.76 -12.24 19.69
CA GLY A 126 -1.95 -12.96 20.13
C GLY A 126 -2.45 -12.53 21.52
N ASP A 127 -1.83 -11.51 22.12
CA ASP A 127 -2.29 -10.88 23.36
C ASP A 127 -3.44 -9.88 23.14
N GLY A 128 -3.76 -9.58 21.87
CA GLY A 128 -4.84 -8.69 21.46
C GLY A 128 -4.49 -7.20 21.58
N THR A 129 -3.21 -6.86 21.79
CA THR A 129 -2.74 -5.49 21.98
C THR A 129 -1.49 -5.21 21.16
N LEU A 130 -1.63 -4.35 20.15
CA LEU A 130 -0.50 -3.92 19.32
C LEU A 130 0.43 -2.95 20.06
N ASN A 131 1.62 -3.42 20.45
CA ASN A 131 2.59 -2.67 21.24
C ASN A 131 4.05 -3.02 20.91
N ALA A 132 5.00 -2.53 21.70
CA ALA A 132 6.44 -2.68 21.44
C ALA A 132 6.93 -4.15 21.40
N THR A 133 6.17 -5.11 21.93
CA THR A 133 6.46 -6.55 21.78
C THR A 133 6.16 -7.08 20.39
N ASP A 134 5.31 -6.39 19.62
CA ASP A 134 5.00 -6.70 18.23
C ASP A 134 5.95 -5.92 17.32
N ALA A 135 7.06 -6.55 16.96
CA ALA A 135 8.05 -5.93 16.09
C ALA A 135 7.52 -5.80 14.65
N PRO A 136 7.77 -4.67 13.96
CA PRO A 136 7.50 -4.54 12.54
C PRO A 136 8.25 -5.58 11.71
N ILE A 137 7.55 -6.19 10.75
CA ILE A 137 8.14 -7.14 9.81
C ILE A 137 9.03 -6.37 8.82
N THR A 138 10.27 -6.82 8.67
CA THR A 138 11.27 -6.21 7.77
C THR A 138 11.88 -7.27 6.82
N PRO A 139 12.38 -6.87 5.63
CA PRO A 139 12.31 -5.52 5.05
C PRO A 139 10.89 -5.15 4.60
N ARG A 140 10.62 -3.85 4.44
CA ARG A 140 9.34 -3.38 3.90
C ARG A 140 9.19 -3.77 2.44
N GLN A 141 7.99 -4.15 2.04
CA GLN A 141 7.69 -4.53 0.67
C GLN A 141 7.40 -3.29 -0.18
N GLN A 142 8.03 -3.16 -1.35
CA GLN A 142 7.68 -2.13 -2.31
C GLN A 142 6.31 -2.42 -2.95
N ILE A 143 5.47 -1.40 -3.03
CA ILE A 143 4.14 -1.44 -3.68
C ILE A 143 3.93 -0.26 -4.62
#